data_AF-A0A1Y2W9P2-F1
#
_entry.id   AF-A0A1Y2W9P2-F1
#
_cell.length_a   1.000
_cell.length_b   1.000
_cell.length_c   1.000
_cell.angle_alpha   90.00
_cell.angle_beta   90.00
_cell.angle_gamma   90.00
#
_symmetry.space_group_name_H-M   'P 1'
#
loop_
_entity.id
_entity.type
_entity.pdbx_description
1 polymer ?
#
loop_
_entity_poly.entity_id
_entity_poly.type
_entity_poly.pdbx_seq_one_letter_code
_entity_poly.pdbx_strand_id
1 'polypeptide(L)' 'MSAGKDKDGNENCTNCTECKDCYGCESCSNSTNCTNSEDLENCSNCIDCADCTNCSNCTDCSGLVNESNKHGVHMGTPEL' A
#
# COMPACT_ATOMS: atom_id res chain seq x y z
N MET A 1 6.08 18.19 13.27
CA MET A 1 5.99 17.24 14.40
C MET A 1 6.82 16.04 14.01
N SER A 2 7.80 15.70 14.82
CA SER A 2 8.73 14.60 14.57
C SER A 2 8.02 13.27 14.82
N ALA A 3 7.83 12.44 13.81
CA ALA A 3 7.50 11.03 14.00
C ALA A 3 8.37 10.27 13.00
N GLY A 4 9.59 9.97 13.42
CA GLY A 4 10.50 9.21 12.58
C GLY A 4 10.03 7.77 12.54
N LYS A 5 9.87 7.22 11.34
CA LYS A 5 10.81 6.23 10.78
C LYS A 5 10.36 5.73 9.42
N ASP A 6 11.36 5.24 8.67
CA ASP A 6 11.35 3.96 7.98
C ASP A 6 12.78 3.42 7.66
N LYS A 7 12.88 2.63 6.58
CA LYS A 7 13.69 1.42 6.33
C LYS A 7 13.63 0.36 7.43
N ASP A 8 12.42 0.11 7.93
CA ASP A 8 12.00 -1.08 8.72
C ASP A 8 11.78 -0.80 10.23
N GLY A 9 11.11 0.31 10.53
CA GLY A 9 10.62 0.65 11.87
C GLY A 9 9.49 1.68 11.87
N ASN A 10 8.64 1.67 10.85
CA ASN A 10 8.01 2.85 10.23
C ASN A 10 6.88 3.53 11.05
N GLU A 11 6.71 4.86 10.88
CA GLU A 11 5.48 5.64 11.16
C GLU A 11 5.40 6.92 10.28
N ASN A 12 4.20 7.23 9.73
CA ASN A 12 3.86 8.41 8.88
C ASN A 12 4.80 8.68 7.69
N CYS A 13 5.20 7.63 6.99
CA CYS A 13 5.96 7.74 5.75
C CYS A 13 5.13 8.42 4.67
N THR A 14 5.68 9.45 4.04
CA THR A 14 5.08 10.11 2.88
C THR A 14 6.14 10.17 1.77
N ASN A 15 5.78 9.81 0.54
CA ASN A 15 6.69 9.80 -0.63
C ASN A 15 7.90 8.85 -0.45
N CYS A 16 7.67 7.66 0.09
CA CYS A 16 8.73 6.70 0.33
C CYS A 16 8.93 5.76 -0.86
N THR A 17 10.17 5.27 -1.03
CA THR A 17 10.54 4.38 -2.13
C THR A 17 11.35 3.22 -1.59
N GLU A 18 11.10 2.00 -2.09
CA GLU A 18 11.82 0.79 -1.70
C GLU A 18 11.71 0.46 -0.19
N CYS A 19 10.59 0.81 0.44
CA CYS A 19 10.36 0.54 1.85
C CYS A 19 9.79 -0.85 2.09
N LYS A 20 10.02 -1.38 3.28
CA LYS A 20 9.50 -2.66 3.70
C LYS A 20 8.78 -2.53 5.05
N ASP A 21 7.80 -3.41 5.26
CA ASP A 21 7.00 -3.52 6.49
C ASP A 21 6.38 -2.16 6.89
N CYS A 22 5.77 -1.50 5.90
CA CYS A 22 5.18 -0.18 6.03
C CYS A 22 3.82 -0.22 6.74
N TYR A 23 3.56 0.74 7.63
CA TYR A 23 2.27 0.91 8.28
C TYR A 23 1.83 2.38 8.23
N GLY A 24 0.61 2.66 7.76
CA GLY A 24 0.10 4.04 7.77
C GLY A 24 0.85 4.98 6.84
N CYS A 25 1.30 4.48 5.69
CA CYS A 25 2.14 5.25 4.78
C CYS A 25 1.33 5.79 3.60
N GLU A 26 1.75 6.91 3.04
CA GLU A 26 1.08 7.58 1.93
C GLU A 26 2.07 7.81 0.78
N SER A 27 1.62 7.62 -0.47
CA SER A 27 2.44 7.86 -1.66
C SER A 27 3.73 7.01 -1.67
N CYS A 28 3.64 5.71 -1.38
CA CYS A 28 4.80 4.82 -1.40
C CYS A 28 4.96 4.11 -2.74
N SER A 29 6.21 3.97 -3.19
CA SER A 29 6.54 3.32 -4.46
C SER A 29 7.53 2.17 -4.28
N ASN A 30 7.42 1.14 -5.11
CA ASN A 30 8.33 -0.03 -5.13
C ASN A 30 8.54 -0.68 -3.75
N SER A 31 7.52 -0.63 -2.90
CA SER A 31 7.61 -1.05 -1.50
C SER A 31 6.97 -2.43 -1.28
N THR A 32 7.29 -3.07 -0.16
CA THR A 32 6.79 -4.43 0.15
C THR A 32 6.19 -4.49 1.55
N ASN A 33 5.20 -5.36 1.75
CA ASN A 33 4.54 -5.57 3.04
C ASN A 33 3.95 -4.26 3.62
N CYS A 34 3.22 -3.50 2.79
CA CYS A 34 2.52 -2.29 3.24
C CYS A 34 1.19 -2.66 3.88
N THR A 35 0.85 -2.07 5.02
CA THR A 35 -0.39 -2.31 5.75
C THR A 35 -1.07 -0.98 6.08
N ASN A 36 -2.38 -0.86 5.86
CA ASN A 36 -3.13 0.36 6.19
C ASN A 36 -2.48 1.61 5.56
N SER A 37 -2.14 1.53 4.28
CA SER A 37 -1.44 2.58 3.52
C SER A 37 -2.27 3.02 2.32
N GLU A 38 -2.01 4.22 1.82
CA GLU A 38 -2.75 4.83 0.71
C GLU A 38 -1.78 5.29 -0.39
N ASP A 39 -2.28 5.44 -1.62
CA ASP A 39 -1.52 5.85 -2.80
C ASP A 39 -0.24 5.02 -3.01
N LEU A 40 -0.40 3.71 -3.21
CA LEU A 40 0.73 2.79 -3.41
C LEU A 40 1.00 2.56 -4.90
N GLU A 41 2.27 2.60 -5.32
CA GLU A 41 2.66 2.32 -6.71
C GLU A 41 3.72 1.21 -6.79
N ASN A 42 3.51 0.21 -7.65
CA ASN A 42 4.46 -0.90 -7.85
C ASN A 42 4.80 -1.66 -6.55
N CYS A 43 3.90 -1.63 -5.56
CA CYS A 43 4.10 -2.28 -4.27
C CYS A 43 3.67 -3.75 -4.28
N SER A 44 4.16 -4.55 -3.33
CA SER A 44 3.75 -5.97 -3.21
C SER A 44 3.45 -6.38 -1.78
N ASN A 45 2.63 -7.43 -1.63
CA ASN A 45 2.17 -7.96 -0.34
C ASN A 45 1.45 -6.89 0.50
N CYS A 46 0.58 -6.10 -0.12
CA CYS A 46 -0.15 -5.02 0.56
C CYS A 46 -1.40 -5.58 1.27
N ILE A 47 -1.72 -5.06 2.44
CA ILE A 47 -2.86 -5.49 3.26
C ILE A 47 -3.66 -4.26 3.70
N ASP A 48 -4.97 -4.26 3.47
CA ASP A 48 -5.85 -3.16 3.92
C ASP A 48 -5.38 -1.79 3.41
N CYS A 49 -4.92 -1.72 2.16
CA CYS A 49 -4.44 -0.48 1.54
C CYS A 49 -5.46 0.09 0.54
N ALA A 50 -5.42 1.40 0.30
CA ALA A 50 -6.23 2.08 -0.71
C ALA A 50 -5.36 2.62 -1.87
N ASP A 51 -6.00 2.85 -3.01
CA ASP A 51 -5.43 3.50 -4.19
C ASP A 51 -4.10 2.87 -4.66
N CYS A 52 -4.12 1.55 -4.79
CA CYS A 52 -2.96 0.73 -5.16
C CYS A 52 -2.81 0.58 -6.69
N THR A 53 -1.80 1.19 -7.28
CA THR A 53 -1.48 1.08 -8.72
C THR A 53 -0.32 0.12 -8.99
N ASN A 54 -0.52 -0.80 -9.96
CA ASN A 54 0.44 -1.83 -10.36
C ASN A 54 0.98 -2.66 -9.17
N CYS A 55 0.14 -2.86 -8.15
CA CYS A 55 0.52 -3.63 -6.98
C CYS A 55 0.35 -5.14 -7.22
N SER A 56 0.96 -5.95 -6.38
CA SER A 56 0.79 -7.41 -6.44
C SER A 56 0.63 -8.08 -5.09
N ASN A 57 0.00 -9.25 -5.05
CA ASN A 57 -0.28 -10.01 -3.82
C ASN A 57 -1.03 -9.16 -2.77
N CYS A 58 -2.04 -8.42 -3.21
CA CYS A 58 -2.81 -7.55 -2.33
C CYS A 58 -3.94 -8.32 -1.64
N THR A 59 -4.14 -8.06 -0.35
CA THR A 59 -5.21 -8.62 0.49
C THR A 59 -6.06 -7.50 1.07
N ASP A 60 -7.38 -7.61 0.97
CA ASP A 60 -8.34 -6.63 1.52
C ASP A 60 -8.09 -5.16 1.09
N CYS A 61 -7.40 -4.95 -0.03
CA CYS A 61 -7.12 -3.61 -0.55
C CYS A 61 -8.26 -3.08 -1.43
N SER A 62 -8.34 -1.76 -1.58
CA SER A 62 -9.30 -1.04 -2.44
C SER A 62 -8.57 -0.11 -3.43
N GLY A 63 -9.30 0.54 -4.35
CA GLY A 63 -8.73 1.51 -5.30
C GLY A 63 -7.68 0.92 -6.27
N LEU A 64 -7.70 -0.40 -6.50
CA LEU A 64 -6.66 -1.09 -7.25
C LEU A 64 -6.73 -0.80 -8.76
N VAL A 65 -5.60 -0.39 -9.36
CA VAL A 65 -5.43 -0.19 -10.80
C VAL A 65 -4.22 -0.98 -11.34
N ASN A 66 -4.37 -1.69 -12.47
CA ASN A 66 -3.29 -2.42 -13.18
C ASN A 66 -2.54 -3.50 -12.36
N GLU A 67 -3.17 -4.07 -11.36
CA GLU A 67 -2.56 -4.99 -10.40
C GLU A 67 -2.58 -6.48 -10.80
N SER A 68 -1.68 -7.26 -10.19
CA SER A 68 -1.46 -8.69 -10.47
C SER A 68 -1.62 -9.56 -9.20
N ASN A 69 -2.28 -10.73 -9.29
CA ASN A 69 -2.47 -11.69 -8.18
C ASN A 69 -3.19 -11.13 -6.92
N LYS A 70 -4.53 -11.14 -6.95
CA LYS A 70 -5.41 -10.67 -5.85
C LYS A 70 -5.98 -11.82 -5.02
N HIS A 71 -6.05 -11.66 -3.70
CA HIS A 71 -6.84 -12.51 -2.81
C HIS A 71 -7.66 -11.65 -1.84
N GLY A 72 -8.93 -11.95 -1.59
CA GLY A 72 -9.75 -11.18 -0.62
C GLY A 72 -9.96 -9.69 -0.95
N VAL A 73 -9.64 -9.25 -2.16
CA VAL A 73 -9.67 -7.82 -2.50
C VAL A 73 -11.09 -7.25 -2.38
N HIS A 74 -11.25 -6.25 -1.52
CA HIS A 74 -12.40 -5.36 -1.51
C HIS A 74 -12.32 -4.44 -2.72
N MET A 75 -12.67 -4.98 -3.89
CA MET A 75 -13.04 -4.15 -5.03
C MET A 75 -14.21 -3.32 -4.51
N GLY A 76 -13.97 -2.03 -4.26
CA GLY A 76 -15.03 -1.10 -3.91
C GLY A 76 -16.21 -1.41 -4.82
N THR A 77 -17.35 -1.73 -4.20
CA THR A 77 -18.59 -1.92 -4.94
C THR A 77 -18.72 -0.76 -5.91
N PRO A 78 -18.97 -0.99 -7.22
CA PRO A 78 -19.22 0.12 -8.11
C PRO A 78 -20.43 0.87 -7.53
N GLU A 79 -20.21 2.11 -7.08
CA GLU A 79 -21.34 2.98 -6.72
C GLU A 79 -22.26 3.05 -7.94
N LEU A 80 -23.51 2.61 -7.75
CA LEU A 80 -24.61 2.68 -8.71
C LEU A 80 -25.27 4.06 -8.66
#